data_AF-A0A7Y5FRQ8-F1
#
_entry.id   AF-A0A7Y5FRQ8-F1
#
_cell.length_a   1.000
_cell.length_b   1.000
_cell.length_c   1.000
_cell.angle_alpha   90.00
_cell.angle_beta   90.00
_cell.angle_gamma   90.00
#
_symmetry.space_group_name_H-M   'P 1'
#
loop_
_entity.id
_entity.type
_entity.pdbx_description
1 polymer ?
#
loop_
_entity_poly.entity_id
_entity_poly.type
_entity_poly.pdbx_seq_one_letter_code
_entity_poly.pdbx_strand_id
1 'polypeptide(L)' 'MMQFTDAAPHNLAVRLYSGTLSMEKAKTLTGKEFTLINLPLFLAGKAEEYVRWAKSL' A
#
# COMPACT_ATOMS: atom_id res chain seq x y z
N MET A 1 -6.77 -11.67 -6.24
CA MET A 1 -6.16 -10.43 -5.70
C MET A 1 -5.47 -10.64 -4.34
N MET A 2 -5.99 -11.49 -3.44
CA MET A 2 -5.37 -11.76 -2.12
C MET A 2 -4.13 -12.67 -2.12
N GLN A 3 -3.80 -13.33 -3.24
CA GLN A 3 -2.63 -14.23 -3.33
C GLN A 3 -1.30 -13.49 -3.55
N PHE A 4 -1.33 -12.32 -4.21
CA PHE A 4 -0.12 -11.54 -4.49
C PHE A 4 0.40 -10.80 -3.26
N THR A 5 -0.49 -10.40 -2.35
CA THR A 5 -0.12 -9.71 -1.10
C THR A 5 0.53 -10.65 -0.10
N ASP A 6 0.19 -11.95 -0.13
CA ASP A 6 0.75 -12.96 0.77
C ASP A 6 2.19 -13.33 0.36
N ALA A 7 2.40 -13.53 -0.95
CA ALA A 7 3.69 -13.88 -1.55
C ALA A 7 4.72 -12.73 -1.54
N ALA A 8 4.28 -11.47 -1.41
CA ALA A 8 5.19 -10.34 -1.31
C ALA A 8 5.91 -10.36 0.05
N PRO A 9 7.25 -10.35 0.11
CA PRO A 9 7.98 -10.30 1.38
C PRO A 9 7.82 -8.95 2.11
N HIS A 10 7.13 -7.99 1.51
CA HIS A 10 6.93 -6.64 2.04
C HIS A 10 5.50 -6.50 2.57
N ASN A 11 5.35 -6.01 3.80
CA ASN A 11 4.06 -5.72 4.42
C ASN A 11 3.46 -4.38 3.93
N LEU A 12 3.72 -3.99 2.68
CA LEU A 12 3.29 -2.72 2.10
C LEU A 12 2.59 -2.96 0.75
N ALA A 13 1.34 -2.52 0.65
CA ALA A 13 0.57 -2.53 -0.58
C ALA A 13 0.21 -1.10 -0.99
N VAL A 14 0.31 -0.79 -2.28
CA VAL A 14 -0.09 0.52 -2.82
C VAL A 14 -1.24 0.31 -3.80
N ARG A 15 -2.36 0.98 -3.57
CA ARG A 15 -3.52 1.01 -4.45
C ARG A 15 -3.65 2.40 -5.06
N LEU A 16 -3.52 2.48 -6.38
CA LEU A 16 -3.84 3.68 -7.13
C LEU A 16 -5.36 3.79 -7.29
N TYR A 17 -5.93 4.91 -6.87
CA TYR A 17 -7.36 5.18 -7.04
C TYR A 17 -7.63 6.68 -7.17
N SER A 18 -8.83 7.08 -7.57
CA SER A 18 -9.16 8.49 -7.82
C SER A 18 -9.63 9.27 -6.58
N GLY A 19 -9.37 8.78 -5.37
CA GLY A 19 -9.78 9.42 -4.12
C GLY A 19 -8.64 10.15 -3.41
N THR A 20 -8.73 10.24 -2.08
CA THR A 20 -7.77 10.94 -1.21
C THR A 20 -6.63 10.03 -0.73
N LEU A 21 -5.50 10.61 -0.36
CA LEU A 21 -4.42 9.82 0.26
C LEU A 21 -4.91 9.24 1.59
N SER A 22 -4.93 7.91 1.72
CA SER A 22 -5.23 7.25 3.00
C SER A 22 -4.28 6.08 3.24
N MET A 23 -4.03 5.79 4.52
CA MET A 23 -3.23 4.65 4.96
C MET A 23 -4.07 3.80 5.91
N GLU A 24 -4.19 2.52 5.60
CA GLU A 24 -4.99 1.59 6.38
C GLU A 24 -4.13 0.38 6.73
N LYS A 25 -4.18 -0.07 7.98
CA LYS A 25 -3.59 -1.34 8.39
C LYS A 25 -4.61 -2.43 8.12
N ALA A 26 -4.29 -3.32 7.20
CA ALA A 26 -5.11 -4.46 6.84
C ALA A 26 -4.42 -5.75 7.25
N LYS A 27 -5.21 -6.78 7.53
CA LYS A 27 -4.72 -8.11 7.85
C LYS A 27 -5.12 -9.05 6.73
N THR A 28 -4.15 -9.77 6.18
CA THR A 28 -4.42 -10.84 5.21
C THR A 28 -5.19 -11.97 5.89
N LEU A 29 -5.84 -12.82 5.08
CA LEU A 29 -6.54 -14.03 5.55
C LEU A 29 -5.63 -14.99 6.33
N THR A 30 -4.33 -14.99 6.04
CA THR A 30 -3.28 -15.79 6.69
C THR A 30 -2.77 -15.17 7.98
N GLY A 31 -3.22 -13.95 8.31
CA GLY A 31 -2.88 -13.25 9.53
C GLY A 31 -1.69 -12.31 9.44
N LYS A 32 -1.07 -12.17 8.26
CA LYS A 32 0.01 -11.20 8.02
C LYS A 32 -0.56 -9.78 7.94
N GLU A 33 -0.08 -8.91 8.83
CA GLU A 33 -0.43 -7.49 8.85
C GLU A 33 0.33 -6.77 7.74
N PHE A 34 -0.39 -5.95 6.97
CA PHE A 34 0.19 -5.12 5.92
C PHE A 34 -0.47 -3.73 5.91
N THR A 35 0.31 -2.75 5.52
CA THR A 35 -0.16 -1.37 5.34
C THR A 35 -0.61 -1.20 3.90
N LEU A 36 -1.87 -0.84 3.71
CA LEU A 36 -2.45 -0.47 2.42
C LEU A 36 -2.43 1.06 2.28
N ILE A 37 -1.69 1.55 1.29
CA ILE A 37 -1.66 2.96 0.92
C ILE A 37 -2.60 3.17 -0.26
N ASN A 38 -3.62 3.95 -0.04
CA ASN A 38 -4.53 4.42 -1.07
C ASN A 38 -3.97 5.71 -1.67
N LEU A 39 -3.25 5.62 -2.79
CA LEU A 39 -2.59 6.75 -3.44
C LEU A 39 -3.49 7.32 -4.56
N PRO A 40 -3.76 8.64 -4.56
CA PRO A 40 -4.47 9.31 -5.64
C PRO A 40 -3.72 9.19 -6.98
N LEU A 41 -4.45 8.99 -8.08
CA LEU A 41 -3.87 8.87 -9.43
C LEU A 41 -2.99 10.07 -9.83
N PHE A 42 -3.35 11.28 -9.43
CA PHE A 42 -2.54 12.47 -9.70
C PHE A 42 -1.20 12.49 -8.94
N LEU A 43 -1.06 11.68 -7.88
CA LEU A 43 0.19 11.48 -7.14
C LEU A 43 0.97 10.24 -7.61
N ALA A 44 0.47 9.51 -8.61
CA ALA A 44 1.15 8.33 -9.15
C ALA A 44 2.56 8.66 -9.69
N GLY A 45 2.75 9.87 -10.25
CA GLY A 45 4.07 10.34 -10.70
C GLY A 45 5.10 10.51 -9.58
N LYS A 46 4.63 10.62 -8.32
CA LYS A 46 5.47 10.65 -7.11
C LYS A 46 5.27 9.40 -6.24
N ALA A 47 4.67 8.34 -6.77
CA ALA A 47 4.38 7.12 -6.00
C ALA A 47 5.63 6.57 -5.32
N GLU A 48 6.78 6.65 -5.99
CA GLU A 48 8.05 6.17 -5.46
C GLU A 48 8.51 6.95 -4.20
N GLU A 49 8.34 8.28 -4.19
CA GLU A 49 8.59 9.12 -3.02
C GLU A 49 7.64 8.79 -1.87
N TYR A 50 6.35 8.60 -2.17
CA TYR A 50 5.36 8.22 -1.17
C TYR A 50 5.60 6.82 -0.59
N VAL A 51 6.08 5.88 -1.40
CA VAL A 51 6.49 4.55 -0.94
C VAL A 51 7.73 4.64 -0.06
N ARG A 52 8.71 5.47 -0.41
CA ARG A 52 9.88 5.73 0.45
C ARG A 52 9.47 6.36 1.78
N TRP A 53 8.62 7.38 1.73
CA TRP A 53 8.06 8.03 2.93
C TRP A 53 7.34 7.02 3.83
N ALA A 54 6.49 6.17 3.26
CA ALA A 54 5.75 5.17 4.04
C ALA A 54 6.61 4.02 4.59
N LYS A 55 7.79 3.77 4.01
CA LYS A 55 8.79 2.83 4.57
C LYS A 55 9.66 3.46 5.66
N SER A 56 9.73 4.79 5.73
CA SER A 56 10.54 5.53 6.71
C SER A 56 9.78 5.82 8.02
N LEU A 57 8.51 5.41 8.10
CA LEU A 57 7.61 5.62 9.23
C LEU A 57 7.53 4.37 10.10
#